data_AF-A0A5K0XUC6-F1
#
_entry.id   AF-A0A5K0XUC6-F1
#
_cell.length_a   1.000
_cell.length_b   1.000
_cell.length_c   1.000
_cell.angle_alpha   90.00
_cell.angle_beta   90.00
_cell.angle_gamma   90.00
#
_symmetry.space_group_name_H-M   'P 1'
#
loop_
_entity.id
_entity.type
_entity.pdbx_description
1 polymer ?
#
loop_
_entity_poly.entity_id
_entity_poly.type
_entity_poly.pdbx_seq_one_letter_code
_entity_poly.pdbx_strand_id
1 'polypeptide(L)' 'MIVDDRPSTGIMDLALSILPKKEKFVRSARKLRAAGVIFKNIEDSTDLFDLSFSGGVLSLPELVLDETLEGMSTNM' A
#
# COMPACT_ATOMS: atom_id res chain seq x y z
N MET A 1 38.17 27.50 -12.79
CA MET A 1 37.76 26.63 -11.67
C MET A 1 36.24 26.57 -11.73
N ILE A 2 35.69 25.49 -12.29
CA ILE A 2 34.25 25.35 -12.49
C ILE A 2 33.64 25.03 -11.13
N VAL A 3 32.69 25.86 -10.69
CA VAL A 3 31.89 25.64 -9.50
C VAL A 3 30.97 24.45 -9.75
N ASP A 4 31.20 23.38 -9.00
CA ASP A 4 30.40 22.16 -9.00
C ASP A 4 29.11 22.46 -8.22
N ASP A 5 28.14 23.10 -8.89
CA ASP A 5 26.78 23.30 -8.37
C ASP A 5 26.03 21.97 -8.45
N ARG A 6 26.28 21.08 -7.48
CA ARG A 6 25.50 19.86 -7.33
C ARG A 6 24.14 20.22 -6.73
N PRO A 7 23.01 19.95 -7.42
CA PRO A 7 21.72 20.15 -6.82
C PRO A 7 21.61 19.23 -5.59
N SER A 8 21.41 19.86 -4.43
CA SER A 8 21.26 19.19 -3.13
C SER A 8 20.14 18.15 -3.20
N THR A 9 20.54 16.88 -3.21
CA THR A 9 19.67 15.69 -3.31
C THR A 9 18.64 15.62 -2.18
N GLY A 10 18.87 16.33 -1.06
CA GLY A 10 17.97 16.36 0.09
C GLY A 10 16.63 17.07 -0.13
N ILE A 11 16.55 18.04 -1.06
CA ILE A 11 15.29 18.76 -1.32
C ILE A 11 14.35 17.90 -2.18
N MET A 12 14.91 17.12 -3.12
CA MET A 12 14.12 16.20 -3.95
C MET A 12 13.55 15.03 -3.14
N ASP A 13 14.31 14.53 -2.17
CA ASP A 13 13.90 13.44 -1.28
C ASP A 13 12.75 13.87 -0.34
N LEU A 14 12.87 15.08 0.22
CA LEU A 14 11.81 15.69 1.01
C LEU A 14 10.55 15.92 0.16
N ALA A 15 10.69 16.41 -1.08
CA ALA A 15 9.57 16.60 -1.99
C ALA A 15 8.86 15.26 -2.33
N LEU A 16 9.59 14.15 -2.44
CA LEU A 16 9.02 12.82 -2.68
C LEU A 16 8.19 12.33 -1.48
N SER A 17 8.62 12.64 -0.25
CA SER A 17 7.90 12.29 0.98
C SER A 17 6.62 13.12 1.22
N ILE A 18 6.56 14.34 0.66
CA ILE A 18 5.41 15.25 0.79
C ILE A 18 4.38 15.03 -0.34
N LEU A 19 4.79 14.39 -1.45
CA LEU A 19 3.83 14.00 -2.49
C LEU A 19 2.82 13.02 -1.88
N PRO A 20 1.50 13.28 -2.00
CA PRO A 20 0.50 12.33 -1.54
C PRO A 20 0.76 11.01 -2.24
N LYS A 21 1.16 9.99 -1.48
CA LYS A 21 1.27 8.62 -1.97
C LYS A 21 -0.03 8.37 -2.73
N LYS A 22 0.04 8.27 -4.05
CA LYS A 22 -1.12 7.93 -4.86
C LYS A 22 -1.55 6.56 -4.38
N GLU A 23 -2.53 6.52 -3.47
CA GLU A 23 -3.25 5.31 -3.14
C GLU A 23 -3.90 4.86 -4.45
N LYS A 24 -3.19 3.98 -5.15
CA LYS A 24 -3.73 3.27 -6.31
C LYS A 24 -4.75 2.29 -5.76
N PHE A 25 -5.92 2.78 -5.37
CA PHE A 25 -7.06 1.91 -5.17
C PHE A 25 -7.26 1.15 -6.48
N VAL A 26 -7.08 -0.16 -6.41
CA VAL A 26 -7.36 -1.06 -7.52
C VAL A 26 -8.77 -0.73 -8.02
N ARG A 27 -8.97 -0.65 -9.34
CA ARG A 27 -10.26 -0.28 -9.95
C ARG A 27 -11.44 -1.03 -9.33
N SER A 28 -11.21 -2.28 -8.93
CA SER A 28 -12.17 -3.14 -8.22
C SER A 28 -12.57 -2.58 -6.85
N ALA A 29 -11.62 -2.16 -6.02
CA ALA A 29 -11.90 -1.56 -4.71
C ALA A 29 -12.76 -0.28 -4.85
N ARG A 30 -12.48 0.53 -5.87
CA ARG A 30 -13.31 1.72 -6.17
C ARG A 30 -14.74 1.35 -6.57
N LYS A 31 -14.93 0.30 -7.39
CA LYS A 31 -16.27 -0.18 -7.77
C LYS A 31 -17.04 -0.72 -6.57
N LEU A 32 -16.37 -1.45 -5.67
CA LEU A 32 -16.97 -1.98 -4.46
C LEU A 32 -17.46 -0.86 -3.54
N ARG A 33 -16.65 0.18 -3.30
CA ARG A 33 -17.10 1.36 -2.53
C ARG A 33 -18.30 2.04 -3.19
N ALA A 34 -18.27 2.22 -4.50
CA ALA A 34 -19.38 2.83 -5.24
C ALA A 34 -20.67 2.00 -5.16
N ALA A 35 -20.56 0.69 -4.96
CA ALA A 35 -21.68 -0.22 -4.73
C ALA A 35 -22.15 -0.27 -3.26
N GLY A 36 -21.54 0.52 -2.36
CA GLY A 36 -21.89 0.57 -0.94
C GLY A 36 -21.11 -0.41 -0.05
N VAL A 37 -20.05 -1.05 -0.57
CA VAL A 37 -19.22 -1.95 0.23
C VAL A 37 -18.29 -1.14 1.14
N ILE A 38 -18.30 -1.49 2.43
CA ILE A 38 -17.43 -0.93 3.46
C ILE A 38 -16.23 -1.85 3.63
N PHE A 39 -15.03 -1.28 3.72
CA PHE A 39 -13.80 -2.02 3.95
C PHE A 39 -13.44 -1.94 5.44
N LYS A 40 -13.18 -3.08 6.06
CA LYS A 40 -12.75 -3.17 7.46
C LYS A 40 -11.42 -3.92 7.54
N ASN A 41 -10.50 -3.40 8.34
CA ASN A 41 -9.25 -4.08 8.67
C ASN A 41 -9.46 -5.08 9.81
N ILE A 42 -8.79 -6.22 9.74
CA ILE A 42 -8.70 -7.20 10.82
C ILE A 42 -7.33 -7.03 11.47
N GLU A 43 -7.29 -6.28 12.57
CA GLU A 43 -6.03 -5.80 13.19
C GLU A 43 -5.11 -6.92 13.70
N ASP A 44 -5.66 -8.10 14.04
CA ASP A 44 -4.91 -9.20 14.65
C ASP A 44 -4.72 -10.41 13.72
N SER A 45 -5.04 -10.27 12.43
CA SER A 45 -4.97 -11.40 11.49
C SER A 45 -3.76 -11.32 10.59
N THR A 46 -2.89 -12.32 10.72
CA THR A 46 -1.74 -12.54 9.83
C THR A 46 -2.03 -13.58 8.75
N ASP A 47 -3.24 -14.13 8.71
CA ASP A 47 -3.63 -15.14 7.73
C ASP A 47 -4.25 -14.48 6.49
N LEU A 48 -3.68 -14.76 5.32
CA LEU A 48 -4.17 -14.28 4.03
C LEU A 48 -5.61 -14.74 3.72
N PHE A 49 -6.02 -15.88 4.29
CA PHE A 49 -7.34 -16.45 4.06
C PHE A 49 -8.43 -15.93 5.00
N ASP A 50 -8.07 -15.11 5.99
CA ASP A 50 -9.01 -14.49 6.90
C ASP A 50 -9.69 -13.29 6.23
N LEU A 51 -10.54 -13.59 5.25
CA LEU A 51 -11.38 -12.63 4.55
C LEU A 51 -12.84 -13.02 4.69
N SER A 52 -13.69 -12.03 4.92
CA SER A 52 -15.13 -12.26 5.04
C SER A 52 -15.93 -11.11 4.45
N PHE A 53 -17.10 -11.45 3.90
CA PHE A 53 -18.06 -10.47 3.40
C PHE A 53 -19.40 -10.73 4.06
N SER A 54 -19.87 -9.77 4.87
CA SER A 54 -21.17 -9.87 5.55
C SER A 54 -21.80 -8.49 5.71
N GLY A 55 -23.11 -8.38 5.45
CA GLY A 55 -23.84 -7.13 5.63
C GLY A 55 -23.30 -5.92 4.85
N GLY A 56 -22.61 -6.13 3.72
CA GLY A 56 -21.97 -5.06 2.96
C GLY A 56 -20.57 -4.66 3.46
N VAL A 57 -20.05 -5.34 4.48
CA VAL A 57 -18.70 -5.13 5.01
C VAL A 57 -17.78 -6.23 4.49
N LEU A 58 -16.73 -5.83 3.77
CA LEU A 58 -15.60 -6.66 3.38
C LEU A 58 -14.48 -6.48 4.41
N SER A 59 -14.25 -7.52 5.21
CA SER A 59 -13.16 -7.56 6.18
C SER A 59 -11.95 -8.24 5.56
N LEU A 60 -10.78 -7.61 5.66
CA LEU A 60 -9.51 -8.08 5.11
C LEU A 60 -8.41 -7.93 6.17
N PRO A 61 -7.44 -8.84 6.23
CA PRO A 61 -6.26 -8.68 7.08
C PRO A 61 -5.33 -7.60 6.53
N GLU A 62 -4.59 -6.93 7.41
CA GLU A 62 -3.52 -6.03 7.00
C GLU A 62 -2.29 -6.83 6.59
N LEU A 63 -2.00 -6.84 5.29
CA LEU A 63 -0.80 -7.46 4.77
C LEU A 63 0.34 -6.45 4.80
N VAL A 64 1.16 -6.53 5.85
CA VAL A 64 2.42 -5.79 5.91
C VAL A 64 3.47 -6.62 5.18
N LEU A 65 3.99 -6.08 4.07
CA LEU A 65 5.18 -6.61 3.42
C LEU A 65 6.38 -6.29 4.31
N ASP A 66 6.88 -7.30 5.00
CA ASP A 66 8.15 -7.19 5.71
C ASP A 66 9.30 -7.32 4.70
N GLU A 67 9.92 -6.19 4.37
CA GLU A 67 11.05 -6.12 3.43
C GLU A 67 12.32 -6.80 3.96
N THR A 68 12.32 -7.26 5.22
CA THR A 68 13.43 -8.07 5.75
C THR A 68 13.43 -9.52 5.26
N LEU A 69 12.35 -9.98 4.63
CA LEU A 69 12.30 -11.29 4.00
C LEU A 69 12.88 -11.22 2.58
N GLU A 70 14.19 -11.05 2.52
CA GLU A 70 14.97 -11.15 1.30
C GLU A 70 14.77 -12.56 0.70
N GLY A 71 13.96 -12.64 -0.36
CA GLY A 71 14.02 -13.72 -1.34
C GLY A 71 13.24 -14.99 -1.06
N MET A 72 11.92 -14.97 -1.30
CA MET A 72 11.24 -16.14 -1.87
C MET A 72 10.22 -15.72 -2.93
N SER A 73 10.71 -15.16 -4.03
CA SER A 73 10.02 -15.29 -5.31
C SER A 73 10.35 -16.64 -5.92
N THR A 74 9.73 -17.72 -5.44
CA THR A 74 9.64 -18.94 -6.24
C THR A 74 8.40 -18.82 -7.11
N ASN A 75 8.63 -18.49 -8.38
CA ASN A 75 7.73 -18.87 -9.45
C ASN A 75 7.34 -20.35 -9.26
N MET A 76 6.05 -20.65 -9.34
CA MET A 76 5.58 -21.97 -9.75
C MET A 76 4.44 -21.80 -10.74
#